data_AF-A0A8J7Y2K6-F1
#
_entry.id   AF-A0A8J7Y2K6-F1
#
_cell.length_a   1.000
_cell.length_b   1.000
_cell.length_c   1.000
_cell.angle_alpha   90.00
_cell.angle_beta   90.00
_cell.angle_gamma   90.00
#
_symmetry.space_group_name_H-M   'P 1'
#
loop_
_entity.id
_entity.type
_entity.pdbx_description
1 polymer ?
#
loop_
_entity_poly.entity_id
_entity_poly.type
_entity_poly.pdbx_seq_one_letter_code
_entity_poly.pdbx_strand_id
1 'polypeptide(L)'
;MSIAALNSLSNLLVTIAVGPGIVTHEYAHYAACKLTGVAVLGLPAMRPTADDAVLEHESVSAFGPDFAIAVAPFVANSLFALACFAAASAVIGPLGWLCLWLGVAFGFTSFPSDADTETLFATAAELPRTTRPVGYLLAAPVRAASWSVLLAGVLTFGWTSVLFAAGSGMT
;
A
#
# COMPACT_ATOMS: atom_id res chain seq x y z
N MET A 1 -1.48 -32.30 -7.04
CA MET A 1 -0.70 -31.07 -6.83
C MET A 1 -0.45 -30.92 -5.34
N SER A 2 0.76 -30.61 -4.89
CA SER A 2 1.05 -30.41 -3.47
C SER A 2 0.47 -29.09 -2.97
N ILE A 3 0.28 -28.94 -1.65
CA ILE A 3 -0.16 -27.67 -1.03
C ILE A 3 0.82 -26.54 -1.37
N ALA A 4 2.13 -26.81 -1.36
CA ALA A 4 3.14 -25.84 -1.75
C ALA A 4 2.98 -25.37 -3.21
N ALA A 5 2.68 -26.28 -4.13
CA ALA A 5 2.44 -25.93 -5.53
C ALA A 5 1.13 -25.13 -5.72
N LEU A 6 0.09 -25.43 -4.95
CA LEU A 6 -1.14 -24.64 -4.91
C LEU A 6 -0.88 -23.20 -4.43
N ASN A 7 -0.09 -23.04 -3.36
CA ASN A 7 0.24 -21.72 -2.81
C ASN A 7 1.08 -20.90 -3.80
N SER A 8 2.16 -21.46 -4.36
CA SER A 8 2.94 -20.72 -5.37
C SER A 8 2.12 -20.33 -6.60
N LEU A 9 1.18 -21.18 -7.04
CA LEU A 9 0.30 -20.82 -8.15
C LEU A 9 -0.65 -19.68 -7.77
N SER A 10 -1.23 -19.74 -6.56
CA SER A 10 -2.07 -18.66 -6.04
C SER A 10 -1.31 -17.32 -6.01
N ASN A 11 -0.09 -17.33 -5.49
CA ASN A 11 0.73 -16.12 -5.36
C ASN A 11 1.14 -15.54 -6.71
N LEU A 12 1.42 -16.42 -7.68
CA LEU A 12 1.69 -15.99 -9.04
C LEU A 12 0.47 -15.32 -9.67
N LEU A 13 -0.73 -15.87 -9.48
CA LEU A 13 -1.96 -15.30 -10.01
C LEU A 13 -2.27 -13.94 -9.38
N VAL A 14 -2.09 -13.80 -8.06
CA VAL A 14 -2.23 -12.52 -7.36
C VAL A 14 -1.18 -11.52 -7.87
N THR A 15 0.08 -11.94 -8.00
CA THR A 15 1.15 -11.08 -8.52
C THR A 15 0.87 -10.62 -9.96
N ILE A 16 0.31 -11.48 -10.82
CA ILE A 16 -0.09 -11.06 -12.16
C ILE A 16 -1.26 -10.08 -12.09
N ALA A 17 -2.23 -10.32 -11.20
CA ALA A 17 -3.43 -9.49 -11.10
C ALA A 17 -3.14 -8.08 -10.57
N VAL A 18 -2.27 -7.95 -9.56
CA VAL A 18 -2.04 -6.69 -8.83
C VAL A 18 -0.57 -6.28 -8.72
N GLY A 19 0.34 -6.97 -9.43
CA GLY A 19 1.78 -6.75 -9.38
C GLY A 19 2.24 -5.32 -9.59
N PRO A 20 1.70 -4.55 -10.57
CA PRO A 20 2.04 -3.14 -10.69
C PRO A 20 1.75 -2.34 -9.41
N GLY A 21 0.68 -2.68 -8.72
CA GLY A 21 0.29 -2.14 -7.43
C GLY A 21 1.25 -2.51 -6.30
N ILE A 22 1.66 -3.78 -6.22
CA ILE A 22 2.67 -4.26 -5.26
C ILE A 22 4.00 -3.51 -5.47
N VAL A 23 4.45 -3.37 -6.71
CA VAL A 23 5.71 -2.65 -7.00
C VAL A 23 5.61 -1.19 -6.55
N THR A 24 4.52 -0.51 -6.91
CA THR A 24 4.33 0.90 -6.52
C THR A 24 4.18 1.08 -5.01
N HIS A 25 3.59 0.10 -4.31
CA HIS A 25 3.53 0.05 -2.84
C HIS A 25 4.93 0.10 -2.22
N GLU A 26 5.81 -0.82 -2.61
CA GLU A 26 7.18 -0.87 -2.08
C GLU A 26 8.01 0.37 -2.48
N TYR A 27 7.80 0.90 -3.68
CA TYR A 27 8.46 2.14 -4.10
C TYR A 27 7.93 3.37 -3.36
N ALA A 28 6.70 3.36 -2.86
CA ALA A 28 6.18 4.42 -2.01
C ALA A 28 6.88 4.42 -0.65
N HIS A 29 7.07 3.24 -0.04
CA HIS A 29 7.90 3.09 1.15
C HIS A 29 9.33 3.56 0.91
N TYR A 30 9.93 3.16 -0.22
CA TYR A 30 11.27 3.58 -0.61
C TYR A 30 11.38 5.10 -0.70
N ALA A 31 10.42 5.74 -1.37
CA ALA A 31 10.37 7.19 -1.50
C ALA A 31 10.23 7.86 -0.12
N ALA A 32 9.36 7.36 0.75
CA ALA A 32 9.19 7.87 2.10
C ALA A 32 10.45 7.72 2.95
N CYS A 33 11.16 6.59 2.86
CA CYS A 33 12.47 6.40 3.51
C CYS A 33 13.46 7.48 3.05
N LYS A 34 13.58 7.71 1.72
CA LYS A 34 14.47 8.75 1.18
C LYS A 34 14.09 10.16 1.61
N LEU A 35 12.80 10.47 1.68
CA LEU A 35 12.31 11.79 2.08
C LEU A 35 12.48 12.07 3.58
N THR A 36 12.47 11.01 4.40
CA THR A 36 12.57 11.11 5.87
C THR A 36 13.97 10.85 6.40
N GLY A 37 14.91 10.48 5.53
CA GLY A 37 16.31 10.24 5.88
C GLY A 37 16.59 8.84 6.43
N VAL A 38 15.64 7.90 6.35
CA VAL A 38 15.81 6.51 6.76
C VAL A 38 16.66 5.77 5.70
N ALA A 39 17.73 5.12 6.14
CA ALA A 39 18.63 4.39 5.25
C ALA A 39 17.94 3.16 4.65
N VAL A 40 17.99 3.07 3.32
CA VAL A 40 17.52 1.90 2.56
C VAL A 40 18.69 0.96 2.33
N LEU A 41 18.54 -0.30 2.73
CA LEU A 41 19.56 -1.35 2.67
C LEU A 41 19.49 -2.14 1.36
N GLY A 42 18.31 -2.21 0.73
CA GLY A 42 18.10 -2.89 -0.56
C GLY A 42 17.01 -2.21 -1.38
N LEU A 43 17.06 -2.36 -2.71
CA LEU A 43 15.97 -1.90 -3.57
C LEU A 43 14.71 -2.76 -3.35
N PRO A 44 13.51 -2.19 -3.53
CA PRO A 44 12.27 -2.96 -3.59
C PRO A 44 12.39 -4.21 -4.45
N ALA A 45 12.10 -5.38 -3.88
CA ALA A 45 12.11 -6.64 -4.58
C ALA A 45 10.74 -7.31 -4.47
N MET A 46 10.20 -7.76 -5.60
CA MET A 46 8.97 -8.56 -5.67
C MET A 46 9.35 -10.01 -5.93
N ARG A 47 8.75 -10.96 -5.19
CA ARG A 47 8.97 -12.40 -5.38
C ARG A 47 7.65 -13.05 -5.85
N PRO A 48 7.43 -13.19 -7.18
CA PRO A 48 6.12 -13.57 -7.73
C PRO A 48 5.55 -14.92 -7.29
N THR A 49 6.39 -15.82 -6.79
CA THR A 49 6.01 -17.18 -6.38
C THR A 49 5.96 -17.36 -4.87
N ALA A 50 6.25 -16.30 -4.12
CA ALA A 50 6.26 -16.25 -2.67
C ALA A 50 5.31 -15.14 -2.20
N ASP A 51 5.02 -15.12 -0.90
CA ASP A 51 4.05 -14.18 -0.31
C ASP A 51 4.66 -12.79 -0.05
N ASP A 52 5.87 -12.52 -0.53
CA ASP A 52 6.68 -11.39 -0.12
C ASP A 52 7.07 -10.45 -1.29
N ALA A 53 6.67 -9.20 -1.14
CA ALA A 53 7.44 -8.07 -1.65
C ALA A 53 8.09 -7.40 -0.44
N VAL A 54 9.35 -7.00 -0.58
CA VAL A 54 10.12 -6.49 0.56
C VAL A 54 10.93 -5.28 0.13
N LEU A 55 10.83 -4.23 0.93
CA LEU A 55 11.82 -3.19 1.06
C LEU A 55 12.61 -3.40 2.36
N GLU A 56 13.93 -3.50 2.25
CA GLU A 56 14.81 -3.55 3.41
C GLU A 56 15.32 -2.14 3.73
N HIS A 57 14.98 -1.63 4.92
CA HIS A 57 15.46 -0.36 5.46
C HIS A 57 15.87 -0.51 6.93
N GLU A 58 16.61 0.45 7.46
CA GLU A 58 16.99 0.46 8.88
C GLU A 58 15.77 0.62 9.80
N SER A 59 15.94 0.25 11.08
CA SER A 59 14.89 0.44 12.08
C SER A 59 14.57 1.92 12.27
N VAL A 60 13.28 2.24 12.30
CA VAL A 60 12.80 3.61 12.51
C VAL A 60 12.52 3.84 14.00
N SER A 61 13.12 4.88 14.58
CA SER A 61 12.95 5.24 16.01
C SER A 61 12.09 6.48 16.23
N ALA A 62 11.80 7.25 15.18
CA ALA A 62 11.02 8.48 15.29
C ALA A 62 9.63 8.32 14.67
N PHE A 63 8.59 8.78 15.37
CA PHE A 63 7.20 8.65 14.93
C PHE A 63 6.92 9.29 13.57
N GLY A 64 7.50 10.46 13.28
CA GLY A 64 7.27 11.17 12.02
C GLY A 64 7.66 10.33 10.79
N PRO A 65 8.93 9.89 10.70
CA PRO A 65 9.38 8.96 9.66
C PRO A 65 8.57 7.66 9.62
N ASP A 66 8.31 7.05 10.78
CA ASP A 66 7.58 5.77 10.89
C ASP A 66 6.17 5.88 10.30
N PHE A 67 5.43 6.92 10.71
CA PHE A 67 4.11 7.23 10.17
C PHE A 67 4.13 7.58 8.69
N ALA A 68 5.11 8.37 8.24
CA ALA A 68 5.22 8.77 6.84
C ALA A 68 5.48 7.56 5.93
N ILE A 69 6.34 6.62 6.36
CA ILE A 69 6.61 5.38 5.64
C ILE A 69 5.33 4.53 5.61
N ALA A 70 4.73 4.24 6.77
CA ALA A 70 3.53 3.42 6.87
C ALA A 70 2.36 3.89 5.97
N VAL A 71 2.16 5.19 5.81
CA VAL A 71 1.02 5.74 5.05
C VAL A 71 1.37 6.05 3.58
N ALA A 72 2.64 6.00 3.20
CA ALA A 72 3.08 6.33 1.84
C ALA A 72 2.39 5.49 0.74
N PRO A 73 2.25 4.15 0.87
CA PRO A 73 1.57 3.35 -0.14
C PRO A 73 0.11 3.75 -0.33
N PHE A 74 -0.58 4.08 0.77
CA PHE A 74 -1.96 4.53 0.72
C PHE A 74 -2.11 5.80 -0.11
N VAL A 75 -1.21 6.77 0.07
CA VAL A 75 -1.23 8.01 -0.70
C VAL A 75 -0.88 7.74 -2.17
N ALA A 76 0.26 7.09 -2.43
CA ALA A 76 0.77 6.91 -3.79
C ALA A 76 -0.18 6.07 -4.67
N ASN A 77 -0.59 4.91 -4.17
CA ASN A 77 -1.45 4.01 -4.94
C ASN A 77 -2.86 4.55 -5.11
N SER A 78 -3.40 5.31 -4.14
CA SER A 78 -4.70 5.98 -4.32
C SER A 78 -4.65 7.03 -5.43
N LEU A 79 -3.57 7.82 -5.51
CA LEU A 79 -3.39 8.82 -6.56
C LEU A 79 -3.24 8.17 -7.94
N PHE A 80 -2.44 7.10 -8.05
CA PHE A 80 -2.31 6.35 -9.31
C PHE A 80 -3.61 5.67 -9.70
N ALA A 81 -4.32 5.05 -8.76
CA ALA A 81 -5.63 4.45 -9.02
C ALA A 81 -6.62 5.47 -9.56
N LEU A 82 -6.75 6.63 -8.89
CA LEU A 82 -7.64 7.71 -9.33
C LEU A 82 -7.30 8.20 -10.74
N ALA A 83 -6.02 8.44 -11.02
CA ALA A 83 -5.56 8.87 -12.34
C ALA A 83 -5.85 7.82 -13.42
N CYS A 84 -5.65 6.53 -13.11
CA CYS A 84 -5.95 5.42 -13.99
C CYS A 84 -7.46 5.27 -14.26
N PHE A 85 -8.32 5.45 -13.25
CA PHE A 85 -9.76 5.40 -13.45
C PHE A 85 -10.29 6.57 -14.27
N ALA A 86 -9.78 7.79 -14.05
CA ALA A 86 -10.10 8.94 -14.88
C ALA A 86 -9.61 8.76 -16.33
N ALA A 87 -8.43 8.17 -16.54
CA ALA A 87 -7.95 7.84 -17.88
C ALA A 87 -8.80 6.75 -18.54
N ALA A 88 -9.25 5.75 -17.78
CA ALA A 88 -10.09 4.67 -18.28
C ALA A 88 -11.48 5.16 -18.74
N SER A 89 -12.05 6.19 -18.09
CA SER A 89 -13.32 6.79 -18.53
C SER A 89 -13.16 7.68 -19.77
N ALA A 90 -11.98 8.28 -19.97
CA ALA A 90 -11.69 9.12 -21.14
C ALA A 90 -11.29 8.34 -22.41
N VAL A 91 -10.80 7.10 -22.28
CA VAL A 91 -10.18 6.34 -23.38
C VAL A 91 -10.94 5.04 -23.66
N ILE A 92 -11.34 4.83 -24.91
CA ILE A 92 -12.02 3.60 -25.35
C ILE A 92 -11.00 2.61 -25.94
N GLY A 93 -11.25 1.31 -25.77
CA GLY A 93 -10.46 0.23 -26.38
C GLY A 93 -9.40 -0.35 -25.45
N PRO A 94 -8.38 -1.05 -25.98
CA PRO A 94 -7.40 -1.78 -25.17
C PRO A 94 -6.68 -0.92 -24.13
N LEU A 95 -6.40 0.35 -24.44
CA LEU A 95 -5.76 1.27 -23.52
C LEU A 95 -6.67 1.64 -22.33
N GLY A 96 -7.97 1.83 -22.57
CA GLY A 96 -8.95 2.05 -21.50
C GLY A 96 -9.03 0.85 -20.55
N TRP A 97 -9.04 -0.37 -21.10
CA TRP A 97 -8.99 -1.61 -20.29
C TRP A 97 -7.70 -1.76 -19.50
N LEU A 98 -6.56 -1.38 -20.08
CA LEU A 98 -5.28 -1.36 -19.38
C LEU A 98 -5.31 -0.37 -18.20
N CYS A 99 -5.80 0.85 -18.42
CA CYS A 99 -5.98 1.84 -17.37
C CYS A 99 -6.94 1.36 -16.28
N LEU A 100 -8.04 0.71 -16.64
CA LEU A 100 -8.97 0.14 -15.67
C LEU A 100 -8.29 -0.93 -14.80
N TRP A 101 -7.58 -1.86 -15.44
CA TRP A 101 -6.84 -2.91 -14.73
C TRP A 101 -5.76 -2.33 -13.80
N LEU A 102 -4.98 -1.35 -14.27
CA LEU A 102 -4.00 -0.66 -13.43
C LEU A 102 -4.66 0.07 -12.27
N GLY A 103 -5.81 0.73 -12.50
CA GLY A 103 -6.57 1.40 -11.44
C GLY A 103 -7.01 0.43 -10.34
N VAL A 104 -7.48 -0.76 -10.73
CA VAL A 104 -7.81 -1.84 -9.79
C VAL A 104 -6.55 -2.34 -9.07
N ALA A 105 -5.46 -2.59 -9.79
CA ALA A 105 -4.20 -3.07 -9.20
C ALA A 105 -3.67 -2.12 -8.13
N PHE A 106 -3.63 -0.80 -8.42
CA PHE A 106 -3.22 0.22 -7.46
C PHE A 106 -4.21 0.31 -6.29
N GLY A 107 -5.52 0.37 -6.55
CA GLY A 107 -6.53 0.48 -5.50
C GLY A 107 -6.47 -0.67 -4.49
N PHE A 108 -6.38 -1.91 -4.96
CA PHE A 108 -6.34 -3.10 -4.11
C PHE A 108 -5.05 -3.26 -3.30
N THR A 109 -3.99 -2.54 -3.67
CA THR A 109 -2.68 -2.58 -2.99
C THR A 109 -2.36 -1.26 -2.30
N SER A 110 -3.37 -0.42 -2.05
CA SER A 110 -3.17 0.90 -1.44
C SER A 110 -3.01 0.84 0.09
N PHE A 111 -3.71 -0.05 0.78
CA PHE A 111 -3.65 -0.09 2.23
C PHE A 111 -2.34 -0.70 2.74
N PRO A 112 -1.76 -0.16 3.82
CA PRO A 112 -0.60 -0.76 4.45
C PRO A 112 -0.93 -2.11 5.09
N SER A 113 0.08 -2.95 5.19
CA SER A 113 0.04 -4.25 5.86
C SER A 113 0.24 -4.14 7.37
N ASP A 114 0.12 -5.29 8.07
CA ASP A 114 0.45 -5.35 9.49
C ASP A 114 1.94 -5.07 9.74
N ALA A 115 2.83 -5.57 8.86
CA ALA A 115 4.26 -5.31 8.98
C ALA A 115 4.59 -3.80 8.85
N ASP A 116 3.93 -3.09 7.94
CA ASP A 116 4.17 -1.66 7.70
C ASP A 116 3.78 -0.76 8.89
N THR A 117 2.99 -1.29 9.82
CA THR A 117 2.35 -0.50 10.88
C THR A 117 2.74 -0.96 12.28
N GLU A 118 3.61 -1.97 12.41
CA GLU A 118 3.88 -2.67 13.68
C GLU A 118 4.58 -1.78 14.72
N THR A 119 5.38 -0.83 14.25
CA THR A 119 6.17 0.09 15.06
C THR A 119 5.41 1.35 15.49
N LEU A 120 4.28 1.68 14.86
CA LEU A 120 3.60 2.97 15.02
C LEU A 120 3.21 3.30 16.47
N PHE A 121 2.76 2.30 17.24
CA PHE A 121 2.41 2.53 18.65
C PHE A 121 3.63 2.67 19.55
N ALA A 122 4.74 1.99 19.21
CA ALA A 122 5.99 2.11 19.95
C ALA A 122 6.59 3.50 19.74
N THR A 123 6.74 3.94 18.49
CA THR A 123 7.28 5.26 18.16
C THR A 123 6.36 6.39 18.62
N ALA A 124 5.02 6.20 18.60
CA ALA A 124 4.09 7.17 19.19
C ALA A 124 4.27 7.30 20.71
N ALA A 125 4.59 6.22 21.42
CA ALA A 125 4.81 6.25 22.87
C ALA A 125 6.04 7.09 23.25
N GLU A 126 7.05 7.13 22.39
CA GLU A 126 8.30 7.89 22.56
C GLU A 126 8.12 9.40 22.41
N LEU A 127 6.99 9.86 21.85
CA LEU A 127 6.69 11.28 21.76
C LEU A 127 6.63 11.96 23.13
N PRO A 128 6.95 13.28 23.20
CA PRO A 128 6.71 14.10 24.38
C PRO A 128 5.26 13.97 24.89
N ARG A 129 5.07 14.09 26.22
CA ARG A 129 3.74 13.95 26.84
C ARG A 129 2.66 14.84 26.22
N THR A 130 3.04 16.00 25.68
CA THR A 130 2.14 16.96 25.04
C THR A 130 1.68 16.53 23.65
N THR A 131 2.51 15.84 22.87
CA THR A 131 2.20 15.42 21.48
C THR A 131 1.84 13.95 21.36
N ARG A 132 2.16 13.13 22.36
CA ARG A 132 1.83 11.70 22.41
C ARG A 132 0.35 11.37 22.13
N PRO A 133 -0.66 12.10 22.66
CA PRO A 133 -2.05 11.84 22.31
C PRO A 133 -2.34 11.98 20.81
N VAL A 134 -1.69 12.94 20.15
CA VAL A 134 -1.81 13.13 18.69
C VAL A 134 -1.15 11.97 17.94
N GLY A 135 0.01 11.50 18.41
CA GLY A 135 0.66 10.31 17.85
C GLY A 135 -0.27 9.09 17.86
N TYR A 136 -0.92 8.79 18.99
CA TYR A 136 -1.88 7.69 19.05
C TYR A 136 -3.13 7.94 18.21
N LEU A 137 -3.63 9.18 18.15
CA LEU A 137 -4.77 9.54 17.31
C LEU A 137 -4.50 9.26 15.82
N LEU A 138 -3.26 9.45 15.38
CA LEU A 138 -2.83 9.16 14.01
C LEU A 138 -2.51 7.68 13.79
N ALA A 139 -1.78 7.05 14.72
CA ALA A 139 -1.38 5.64 14.61
C ALA A 139 -2.55 4.67 14.66
N ALA A 140 -3.53 4.92 15.55
CA ALA A 140 -4.63 4.00 15.81
C ALA A 140 -5.48 3.66 14.57
N PRO A 141 -5.98 4.61 13.76
CA PRO A 141 -6.75 4.28 12.57
C PRO A 141 -5.93 3.53 11.52
N VAL A 142 -4.65 3.87 11.35
CA VAL A 142 -3.76 3.21 10.38
C VAL A 142 -3.51 1.75 10.80
N ARG A 143 -3.20 1.51 12.08
CA ARG A 143 -3.02 0.16 12.62
C ARG A 143 -4.33 -0.65 12.65
N ALA A 144 -5.46 0.01 12.91
CA ALA A 144 -6.76 -0.66 12.87
C ALA A 144 -7.09 -1.14 11.46
N ALA A 145 -6.73 -0.38 10.42
CA ALA A 145 -6.98 -0.75 9.03
C ALA A 145 -6.21 -2.01 8.59
N SER A 146 -5.02 -2.25 9.16
CA SER A 146 -4.16 -3.40 8.85
C SER A 146 -4.36 -4.61 9.78
N TRP A 147 -5.17 -4.48 10.83
CA TRP A 147 -5.31 -5.48 11.91
C TRP A 147 -5.66 -6.90 11.41
N SER A 148 -6.50 -7.01 10.37
CA SER A 148 -6.87 -8.32 9.83
C SER A 148 -6.97 -8.30 8.31
N VAL A 149 -6.63 -9.44 7.70
CA VAL A 149 -6.74 -9.64 6.25
C VAL A 149 -8.18 -9.40 5.75
N LEU A 150 -9.19 -9.81 6.52
CA LEU A 150 -10.59 -9.59 6.15
C LEU A 150 -10.94 -8.10 6.14
N LEU A 151 -10.59 -7.37 7.21
CA LEU A 151 -10.84 -5.93 7.30
C LEU A 151 -10.09 -5.17 6.20
N ALA A 152 -8.82 -5.49 6.00
CA ALA A 152 -8.00 -4.92 4.92
C ALA A 152 -8.62 -5.20 3.54
N GLY A 153 -9.15 -6.41 3.31
CA GLY A 153 -9.86 -6.76 2.07
C GLY A 153 -11.14 -5.95 1.86
N VAL A 154 -11.95 -5.76 2.91
CA VAL A 154 -13.17 -4.94 2.83
C VAL A 154 -12.84 -3.46 2.61
N LEU A 155 -11.83 -2.94 3.30
CA LEU A 155 -11.39 -1.55 3.17
C LEU A 155 -10.80 -1.27 1.79
N THR A 156 -9.91 -2.13 1.29
CA THR A 156 -9.32 -1.99 -0.06
C THR A 156 -10.39 -2.07 -1.14
N PHE A 157 -11.35 -2.99 -1.04
CA PHE A 157 -12.47 -3.08 -1.99
C PHE A 157 -13.36 -1.82 -1.96
N GLY A 158 -13.77 -1.39 -0.76
CA GLY A 158 -14.60 -0.20 -0.59
C GLY A 158 -13.90 1.07 -1.08
N TRP A 159 -12.63 1.24 -0.73
CA TRP A 159 -11.81 2.37 -1.16
C TRP A 159 -11.56 2.38 -2.66
N THR A 160 -11.25 1.23 -3.26
CA THR A 160 -11.10 1.11 -4.71
C THR A 160 -12.39 1.48 -5.43
N SER A 161 -13.54 1.10 -4.89
CA SER A 161 -14.85 1.48 -5.42
C SER A 161 -15.09 2.99 -5.35
N VAL A 162 -14.70 3.64 -4.26
CA VAL A 162 -14.75 5.10 -4.11
C VAL A 162 -13.86 5.78 -5.15
N LEU A 163 -12.61 5.31 -5.31
CA LEU A 163 -11.68 5.86 -6.30
C LEU A 163 -12.17 5.66 -7.73
N PHE A 164 -12.78 4.50 -8.03
CA PHE A 164 -13.38 4.23 -9.34
C PHE A 164 -14.52 5.20 -9.64
N ALA A 165 -15.44 5.38 -8.68
CA ALA A 165 -16.56 6.31 -8.84
C ALA A 165 -16.08 7.77 -8.98
N ALA A 166 -15.11 8.18 -8.17
CA ALA A 166 -14.52 9.50 -8.23
C ALA A 166 -13.82 9.74 -9.58
N GLY A 167 -12.93 8.85 -10.01
CA GLY A 167 -12.18 8.97 -11.25
C GLY A 167 -13.08 8.96 -12.49
N SER A 168 -14.07 8.09 -12.52
CA SER A 168 -15.03 8.01 -13.63
C SER A 168 -15.92 9.26 -13.75
N GLY A 169 -16.09 10.02 -12.66
CA GLY A 169 -16.84 11.27 -12.65
C GLY A 169 -16.03 12.52 -13.04
N MET A 170 -14.72 12.39 -13.31
CA MET A 170 -13.83 13.50 -13.64
C MET A 170 -13.82 13.88 -15.14
N THR A 171 -14.45 13.09 -15.99
CA THR A 171 -14.47 13.22 -17.46
C THR A 171 -15.87 13.54 -17.96
#